data_AF-A0A6C0RC74-F1
#
_entry.id   AF-A0A6C0RC74-F1
#
_cell.length_a   1.000
_cell.length_b   1.000
_cell.length_c   1.000
_cell.angle_alpha   90.00
_cell.angle_beta   90.00
_cell.angle_gamma   90.00
#
_symmetry.space_group_name_H-M   'P 1'
#
loop_
_entity.id
_entity.type
_entity.pdbx_description
1 polymer ?
#
loop_
_entity_poly.entity_id
_entity_poly.type
_entity_poly.pdbx_seq_one_letter_code
_entity_poly.pdbx_strand_id
1 'polypeptide(L)'
;MAEFDVGLAQLQEVCNYFVEAEYPYFEELREAFKLLRTTGCRLQEIFEIERWTIVSGYEVSVQPQKGNQVRYITLSSEFASFLAAIENQYKPFLGRTSGQLEYLFNKINPFGGLFSGDRSIISYIYRYCFIRELNADGLTNAQIASIMGHNSETVVNNYLNAEVTSTIEITQPLPDPPIIDGITYPIISIGSQVFTTEPIKWVDSGGDSYDPGGIPGNNVLFGSLYYEAALQRLIPLIPTGWKLPSISDINEMKTFLGSDFDNSLNFLSDDPTFWSSVSTPRNSTGLSLRGGGYRAYNTSFRYLQRSEFWLEDTPDVNRRAVMEFRNYIYIPDIIASIPSDRWAFTVILIAVV
;
A
#
# COMPACT_ATOMS: atom_id res chain seq x y z
N MET A 1 17.60 1.79 -12.55
CA MET A 1 16.98 0.91 -11.55
C MET A 1 16.98 -0.49 -12.13
N ALA A 2 17.06 -1.53 -11.31
CA ALA A 2 16.86 -2.89 -11.83
C ALA A 2 15.41 -3.02 -12.32
N GLU A 3 15.21 -3.79 -13.39
CA GLU A 3 13.90 -4.13 -13.92
C GLU A 3 13.69 -5.63 -13.79
N PHE A 4 12.53 -6.03 -13.28
CA PHE A 4 12.18 -7.41 -13.01
C PHE A 4 11.00 -7.83 -13.89
N ASP A 5 11.11 -8.96 -14.59
CA ASP A 5 10.04 -9.48 -15.44
C ASP A 5 8.82 -9.91 -14.59
N VAL A 6 7.63 -9.57 -15.08
CA VAL A 6 6.35 -9.80 -14.42
C VAL A 6 5.51 -10.77 -15.26
N GLY A 7 5.54 -12.03 -14.84
CA GLY A 7 4.71 -13.10 -15.39
C GLY A 7 3.22 -12.98 -15.02
N LEU A 8 2.40 -13.89 -15.54
CA LEU A 8 0.96 -13.88 -15.30
C LEU A 8 0.60 -13.98 -13.81
N ALA A 9 1.26 -14.85 -13.04
CA ALA A 9 0.98 -15.00 -11.62
C ALA A 9 1.22 -13.71 -10.83
N GLN A 10 2.31 -12.99 -11.12
CA GLN A 10 2.62 -11.71 -10.49
C GLN A 10 1.65 -10.61 -10.96
N LEU A 11 1.23 -10.62 -12.23
CA LEU A 11 0.17 -9.71 -12.70
C LEU A 11 -1.15 -9.93 -11.94
N GLN A 12 -1.53 -11.20 -11.71
CA GLN A 12 -2.72 -11.54 -10.95
C GLN A 12 -2.59 -11.06 -9.51
N GLU A 13 -1.44 -11.26 -8.88
CA GLU A 13 -1.17 -10.75 -7.54
C GLU A 13 -1.30 -9.23 -7.47
N VAL A 14 -0.68 -8.51 -8.41
CA VAL A 14 -0.79 -7.05 -8.50
C VAL A 14 -2.25 -6.62 -8.62
N CYS A 15 -3.00 -7.20 -9.55
CA CYS A 15 -4.39 -6.83 -9.77
C CYS A 15 -5.30 -7.21 -8.58
N ASN A 16 -5.06 -8.35 -7.93
CA ASN A 16 -5.84 -8.78 -6.78
C ASN A 16 -5.52 -7.96 -5.53
N TYR A 17 -4.25 -7.56 -5.34
CA TYR A 17 -3.85 -6.69 -4.24
C TYR A 17 -4.70 -5.44 -4.21
N PHE A 18 -4.85 -4.74 -5.34
CA PHE A 18 -5.70 -3.55 -5.37
C PHE A 18 -7.14 -3.93 -5.04
N VAL A 19 -7.73 -4.94 -5.66
CA VAL A 19 -9.13 -5.33 -5.35
C VAL A 19 -9.38 -5.55 -3.85
N GLU A 20 -8.43 -6.16 -3.15
CA GLU A 20 -8.56 -6.52 -1.74
C GLU A 20 -8.04 -5.45 -0.77
N ALA A 21 -7.19 -4.52 -1.23
CA ALA A 21 -6.55 -3.51 -0.38
C ALA A 21 -7.56 -2.70 0.45
N GLU A 22 -7.14 -2.28 1.64
CA GLU A 22 -7.88 -1.30 2.42
C GLU A 22 -7.64 0.10 1.88
N TYR A 23 -8.73 0.85 1.69
CA TYR A 23 -8.70 2.19 1.13
C TYR A 23 -9.02 3.21 2.22
N PRO A 24 -8.01 3.88 2.80
CA PRO A 24 -8.26 4.90 3.82
C PRO A 24 -9.00 6.12 3.24
N TYR A 25 -8.95 6.31 1.91
CA TYR A 25 -9.67 7.34 1.18
C TYR A 25 -10.36 6.74 -0.04
N PHE A 26 -11.52 7.27 -0.39
CA PHE A 26 -12.28 6.89 -1.58
C PHE A 26 -12.63 5.39 -1.62
N GLU A 27 -13.20 4.86 -0.54
CA GLU A 27 -13.64 3.45 -0.46
C GLU A 27 -14.54 3.03 -1.63
N GLU A 28 -15.36 3.96 -2.15
CA GLU A 28 -16.20 3.78 -3.33
C GLU A 28 -15.43 3.41 -4.61
N LEU A 29 -14.12 3.69 -4.67
CA LEU A 29 -13.25 3.30 -5.79
C LEU A 29 -12.84 1.82 -5.75
N ARG A 30 -13.10 1.09 -4.65
CA ARG A 30 -12.92 -0.37 -4.59
C ARG A 30 -13.74 -1.07 -5.68
N GLU A 31 -14.98 -0.63 -5.91
CA GLU A 31 -15.84 -1.18 -6.97
C GLU A 31 -15.21 -0.95 -8.36
N ALA A 32 -14.52 0.18 -8.58
CA ALA A 32 -13.85 0.47 -9.84
C ALA A 32 -12.69 -0.52 -10.12
N PHE A 33 -11.88 -0.86 -9.11
CA PHE A 33 -10.82 -1.86 -9.26
C PHE A 33 -11.37 -3.26 -9.52
N LYS A 34 -12.43 -3.66 -8.80
CA LYS A 34 -13.16 -4.90 -9.09
C LYS A 34 -13.67 -4.94 -10.53
N LEU A 35 -14.25 -3.85 -11.01
CA LEU A 35 -14.79 -3.78 -12.36
C LEU A 35 -13.66 -3.87 -13.41
N LEU A 36 -12.53 -3.20 -13.20
CA LEU A 36 -11.37 -3.31 -14.09
C LEU A 36 -10.81 -4.74 -14.11
N ARG A 37 -10.69 -5.38 -12.95
CA ARG A 37 -10.23 -6.77 -12.80
C ARG A 37 -11.14 -7.77 -13.52
N THR A 38 -12.45 -7.61 -13.37
CA THR A 38 -13.46 -8.51 -13.97
C THR A 38 -13.62 -8.32 -15.47
N THR A 39 -13.43 -7.09 -15.97
CA THR A 39 -13.79 -6.76 -17.36
C THR A 39 -12.59 -6.50 -18.28
N GLY A 40 -11.40 -6.25 -17.75
CA GLY A 40 -10.26 -5.79 -18.55
C GLY A 40 -10.54 -4.48 -19.32
N CYS A 41 -11.53 -3.68 -18.93
CA CYS A 41 -11.79 -2.36 -19.51
C CYS A 41 -10.60 -1.41 -19.32
N ARG A 42 -10.49 -0.38 -20.16
CA ARG A 42 -9.54 0.71 -19.90
C ARG A 42 -10.05 1.47 -18.68
N LEU A 43 -9.12 2.05 -17.93
CA LEU A 43 -9.46 2.90 -16.79
C LEU A 43 -10.51 3.96 -17.14
N GLN A 44 -10.36 4.66 -18.27
CA GLN A 44 -11.32 5.69 -18.68
C GLN A 44 -12.70 5.13 -19.09
N GLU A 45 -12.76 3.90 -19.65
CA GLU A 45 -14.01 3.29 -20.13
C GLU A 45 -15.01 3.06 -19.00
N ILE A 46 -14.56 2.81 -17.77
CA ILE A 46 -15.45 2.60 -16.61
C ILE A 46 -15.98 3.90 -15.98
N PHE A 47 -15.42 5.08 -16.32
CA PHE A 47 -15.89 6.38 -15.84
C PHE A 47 -16.79 7.11 -16.85
N GLU A 48 -16.83 6.64 -18.10
CA GLU A 48 -17.65 7.19 -19.20
C GLU A 48 -18.95 6.38 -19.32
N ILE A 49 -19.90 6.63 -18.41
CA ILE A 49 -21.13 5.83 -18.25
C ILE A 49 -21.99 5.79 -19.51
N GLU A 50 -21.93 6.83 -20.33
CA GLU A 50 -22.62 6.96 -21.60
C GLU A 50 -22.17 5.90 -22.64
N ARG A 51 -21.06 5.20 -22.39
CA ARG A 51 -20.60 4.08 -23.22
C ARG A 51 -21.30 2.76 -22.90
N TRP A 52 -21.97 2.69 -21.76
CA TRP A 52 -22.55 1.47 -21.24
C TRP A 52 -24.05 1.46 -21.46
N THR A 53 -24.60 0.29 -21.72
CA THR A 53 -26.05 0.10 -21.88
C THR A 53 -26.45 -1.24 -21.27
N ILE A 54 -27.49 -1.22 -20.43
CA ILE A 54 -28.11 -2.46 -19.93
C ILE A 54 -28.77 -3.17 -21.11
N VAL A 55 -28.36 -4.41 -21.38
CA VAL A 55 -28.96 -5.27 -22.42
C VAL A 55 -30.10 -6.06 -21.80
N SER A 56 -29.82 -6.79 -20.71
CA SER A 56 -30.84 -7.53 -19.96
C SER A 56 -30.33 -7.90 -18.57
N GLY A 57 -31.05 -7.53 -17.50
CA GLY A 57 -30.65 -7.85 -16.12
C GLY A 57 -29.22 -7.40 -15.80
N TYR A 58 -28.30 -8.36 -15.67
CA TYR A 58 -26.87 -8.12 -15.40
C TYR A 58 -25.97 -8.12 -16.65
N GLU A 59 -26.55 -8.37 -17.83
CA GLU A 59 -25.85 -8.26 -19.09
C GLU A 59 -25.81 -6.80 -19.54
N VAL A 60 -24.59 -6.31 -19.76
CA VAL A 60 -24.32 -4.95 -20.21
C VAL A 60 -23.52 -4.99 -21.49
N SER A 61 -23.71 -3.97 -22.32
CA SER A 61 -22.83 -3.69 -23.44
C SER A 61 -21.98 -2.47 -23.15
N VAL A 62 -20.75 -2.45 -23.66
CA VAL A 62 -19.85 -1.29 -23.60
C VAL A 62 -19.24 -1.01 -24.97
N GLN A 63 -19.29 0.25 -25.40
CA GLN A 63 -18.63 0.73 -26.61
C GLN A 63 -17.19 1.16 -26.29
N PRO A 64 -16.15 0.41 -26.73
CA PRO A 64 -14.75 0.74 -26.40
C PRO A 64 -14.35 2.13 -26.89
N GLN A 65 -13.42 2.78 -26.17
CA GLN A 65 -13.04 4.18 -26.40
C GLN A 65 -12.55 4.45 -27.84
N LYS A 66 -11.89 3.48 -28.46
CA LYS A 66 -11.35 3.59 -29.83
C LYS A 66 -12.39 3.36 -30.93
N GLY A 67 -13.67 3.22 -30.60
CA GLY A 67 -14.73 2.96 -31.59
C GLY A 67 -14.64 1.56 -32.21
N ASN A 68 -14.08 0.59 -31.49
CA ASN A 68 -14.02 -0.80 -31.95
C ASN A 68 -15.39 -1.49 -31.79
N GLN A 69 -15.42 -2.82 -32.01
CA GLN A 69 -16.61 -3.64 -31.78
C GLN A 69 -17.15 -3.52 -30.35
N VAL A 70 -18.48 -3.43 -30.23
CA VAL A 70 -19.20 -3.43 -28.94
C VAL A 70 -18.91 -4.73 -28.19
N ARG A 71 -18.65 -4.62 -26.89
CA ARG A 71 -18.42 -5.77 -26.01
C ARG A 71 -19.70 -6.05 -25.23
N TYR A 72 -19.98 -7.33 -24.99
CA TYR A 72 -21.06 -7.79 -24.11
C TYR A 72 -20.43 -8.46 -22.89
N ILE A 73 -20.85 -8.04 -21.71
CA ILE A 73 -20.26 -8.44 -20.43
C ILE A 73 -21.40 -8.78 -19.47
N THR A 74 -21.28 -9.90 -18.77
CA THR A 74 -22.17 -10.23 -17.65
C THR A 74 -21.51 -9.81 -16.36
N LEU A 75 -22.11 -8.85 -15.65
CA LEU A 75 -21.66 -8.44 -14.32
C LEU A 75 -22.34 -9.28 -13.24
N SER A 76 -21.75 -9.38 -12.06
CA SER A 76 -22.41 -10.00 -10.90
C SER A 76 -23.28 -8.97 -10.17
N SER A 77 -24.08 -9.42 -9.21
CA SER A 77 -24.88 -8.53 -8.35
C SER A 77 -24.03 -7.65 -7.42
N GLU A 78 -22.74 -7.91 -7.26
CA GLU A 78 -21.84 -7.08 -6.46
C GLU A 78 -21.63 -5.69 -7.07
N PHE A 79 -21.88 -5.53 -8.37
CA PHE A 79 -21.77 -4.28 -9.12
C PHE A 79 -23.09 -3.50 -9.15
N ALA A 80 -23.94 -3.66 -8.14
CA ALA A 80 -25.28 -3.06 -8.12
C ALA A 80 -25.25 -1.52 -8.23
N SER A 81 -24.24 -0.86 -7.63
CA SER A 81 -24.12 0.60 -7.72
C SER A 81 -23.71 1.03 -9.13
N PHE A 82 -22.74 0.35 -9.74
CA PHE A 82 -22.37 0.61 -11.13
C PHE A 82 -23.52 0.34 -12.11
N LEU A 83 -24.26 -0.76 -11.95
CA LEU A 83 -25.44 -1.08 -12.77
C LEU A 83 -26.53 -0.01 -12.65
N ALA A 84 -26.79 0.49 -11.43
CA ALA A 84 -27.72 1.59 -11.23
C ALA A 84 -27.22 2.88 -11.91
N ALA A 85 -25.91 3.13 -11.93
CA ALA A 85 -25.32 4.26 -12.66
C ALA A 85 -25.55 4.15 -14.17
N ILE A 86 -25.43 2.96 -14.75
CA ILE A 86 -25.74 2.71 -16.18
C ILE A 86 -27.23 2.96 -16.44
N GLU A 87 -28.11 2.36 -15.63
CA GLU A 87 -29.56 2.48 -15.84
C GLU A 87 -30.05 3.93 -15.78
N ASN A 88 -29.50 4.71 -14.85
CA ASN A 88 -29.93 6.08 -14.58
C ASN A 88 -29.03 7.15 -15.22
N GLN A 89 -27.99 6.73 -15.96
CA GLN A 89 -27.05 7.61 -16.69
C GLN A 89 -26.42 8.70 -15.81
N TYR A 90 -26.03 8.36 -14.58
CA TYR A 90 -25.28 9.24 -13.69
C TYR A 90 -23.83 8.80 -13.53
N LYS A 91 -22.96 9.70 -13.05
CA LYS A 91 -21.53 9.39 -12.85
C LYS A 91 -21.34 8.29 -11.79
N PRO A 92 -20.66 7.18 -12.10
CA PRO A 92 -20.45 6.09 -11.16
C PRO A 92 -19.52 6.52 -10.01
N PHE A 93 -19.35 5.62 -9.02
CA PHE A 93 -18.38 5.78 -7.92
C PHE A 93 -18.53 7.10 -7.17
N LEU A 94 -19.77 7.49 -6.84
CA LEU A 94 -20.12 8.74 -6.16
C LEU A 94 -19.52 10.00 -6.83
N GLY A 95 -19.36 9.98 -8.16
CA GLY A 95 -18.84 11.10 -8.92
C GLY A 95 -17.32 11.28 -8.88
N ARG A 96 -16.57 10.28 -8.39
CA ARG A 96 -15.10 10.26 -8.46
C ARG A 96 -14.60 10.22 -9.90
N THR A 97 -13.34 10.60 -10.08
CA THR A 97 -12.69 10.69 -11.39
C THR A 97 -11.66 9.60 -11.61
N SER A 98 -11.33 9.33 -12.88
CA SER A 98 -10.23 8.46 -13.27
C SER A 98 -8.89 8.89 -12.66
N GLY A 99 -8.64 10.20 -12.58
CA GLY A 99 -7.43 10.73 -11.94
C GLY A 99 -7.36 10.45 -10.43
N GLN A 100 -8.50 10.40 -9.73
CA GLN A 100 -8.52 10.00 -8.31
C GLN A 100 -8.23 8.52 -8.12
N LEU A 101 -8.71 7.67 -9.04
CA LEU A 101 -8.37 6.25 -9.06
C LEU A 101 -6.89 6.02 -9.34
N GLU A 102 -6.32 6.75 -10.30
CA GLU A 102 -4.88 6.69 -10.61
C GLU A 102 -4.03 7.23 -9.44
N TYR A 103 -4.46 8.30 -8.79
CA TYR A 103 -3.84 8.79 -7.55
C TYR A 103 -3.85 7.71 -6.46
N LEU A 104 -5.01 7.07 -6.25
CA LEU A 104 -5.16 6.02 -5.25
C LEU A 104 -4.27 4.81 -5.57
N PHE A 105 -4.26 4.37 -6.83
CA PHE A 105 -3.35 3.32 -7.30
C PHE A 105 -1.91 3.67 -6.95
N ASN A 106 -1.41 4.84 -7.35
CA ASN A 106 -0.03 5.25 -7.08
C ASN A 106 0.28 5.36 -5.58
N LYS A 107 -0.70 5.75 -4.75
CA LYS A 107 -0.51 5.90 -3.30
C LYS A 107 -0.41 4.57 -2.57
N ILE A 108 -1.14 3.54 -3.03
CA ILE A 108 -1.18 2.24 -2.35
C ILE A 108 -0.39 1.15 -3.07
N ASN A 109 0.18 1.42 -4.25
CA ASN A 109 0.89 0.43 -5.05
C ASN A 109 2.22 0.00 -4.39
N PRO A 110 2.32 -1.23 -3.86
CA PRO A 110 3.54 -1.73 -3.23
C PRO A 110 4.55 -2.20 -4.27
N PHE A 111 4.15 -2.34 -5.54
CA PHE A 111 4.94 -3.00 -6.59
C PHE A 111 5.80 -2.02 -7.39
N GLY A 112 5.93 -0.76 -6.98
CA GLY A 112 6.74 0.24 -7.69
C GLY A 112 6.18 0.57 -9.08
N GLY A 113 7.02 1.11 -9.96
CA GLY A 113 6.60 1.43 -11.32
C GLY A 113 6.43 0.15 -12.16
N LEU A 114 5.28 0.02 -12.82
CA LEU A 114 4.96 -1.09 -13.73
C LEU A 114 5.03 -0.61 -15.18
N PHE A 115 5.83 -1.28 -16.00
CA PHE A 115 6.17 -0.84 -17.35
C PHE A 115 5.96 -1.92 -18.40
N SER A 116 5.81 -1.49 -19.65
CA SER A 116 6.04 -2.32 -20.83
C SER A 116 6.87 -1.53 -21.82
N GLY A 117 8.13 -1.95 -21.97
CA GLY A 117 9.17 -1.09 -22.55
C GLY A 117 9.34 0.18 -21.71
N ASP A 118 9.26 1.35 -22.35
CA ASP A 118 9.44 2.65 -21.71
C ASP A 118 8.14 3.27 -21.16
N ARG A 119 7.01 2.55 -21.24
CA ARG A 119 5.68 3.10 -20.91
C ARG A 119 5.13 2.52 -19.63
N SER A 120 4.69 3.39 -18.73
CA SER A 120 3.88 2.97 -17.58
C SER A 120 2.60 2.31 -18.05
N ILE A 121 2.28 1.16 -17.45
CA ILE A 121 1.08 0.37 -17.77
C ILE A 121 0.05 0.38 -16.65
N ILE A 122 0.18 1.26 -15.66
CA ILE A 122 -0.75 1.33 -14.50
C ILE A 122 -2.22 1.38 -14.95
N SER A 123 -2.56 2.20 -15.95
CA SER A 123 -3.92 2.32 -16.48
C SER A 123 -4.37 1.14 -17.37
N TYR A 124 -3.49 0.18 -17.64
CA TYR A 124 -3.70 -0.98 -18.51
C TYR A 124 -3.42 -2.32 -17.82
N ILE A 125 -2.92 -2.34 -16.57
CA ILE A 125 -2.45 -3.55 -15.91
C ILE A 125 -3.52 -4.64 -15.86
N TYR A 126 -4.75 -4.27 -15.51
CA TYR A 126 -5.91 -5.17 -15.50
C TYR A 126 -6.22 -5.76 -16.87
N ARG A 127 -5.98 -5.00 -17.95
CA ARG A 127 -6.17 -5.49 -19.32
C ARG A 127 -5.08 -6.48 -19.73
N TYR A 128 -3.83 -6.23 -19.34
CA TYR A 128 -2.74 -7.20 -19.53
C TYR A 128 -3.04 -8.51 -18.81
N CYS A 129 -3.40 -8.43 -17.53
CA CYS A 129 -3.80 -9.58 -16.72
C CYS A 129 -4.97 -10.34 -17.39
N PHE A 130 -6.08 -9.66 -17.64
CA PHE A 130 -7.30 -10.28 -18.19
C PHE A 130 -7.07 -10.98 -19.54
N ILE A 131 -6.33 -10.36 -20.47
CA ILE A 131 -6.03 -10.98 -21.77
C ILE A 131 -5.15 -12.23 -21.62
N ARG A 132 -4.15 -12.19 -20.73
CA ARG A 132 -3.26 -13.32 -20.48
C ARG A 132 -3.98 -14.47 -19.77
N GLU A 133 -4.95 -14.17 -18.90
CA GLU A 133 -5.82 -15.17 -18.27
C GLU A 133 -6.70 -15.87 -19.31
N LEU A 134 -7.38 -15.14 -20.18
CA LEU A 134 -8.17 -15.75 -21.26
C LEU A 134 -7.31 -16.67 -22.16
N ASN A 135 -6.07 -16.27 -22.44
CA ASN A 135 -5.14 -17.12 -23.19
C ASN A 135 -4.70 -18.35 -22.38
N ALA A 136 -4.45 -18.21 -21.07
CA ALA A 136 -4.13 -19.32 -20.18
C ALA A 136 -5.31 -20.32 -20.05
N ASP A 137 -6.55 -19.82 -20.15
CA ASP A 137 -7.77 -20.63 -20.23
C ASP A 137 -7.96 -21.32 -21.60
N GLY A 138 -7.02 -21.14 -22.52
CA GLY A 138 -6.98 -21.82 -23.82
C GLY A 138 -7.79 -21.14 -24.93
N LEU A 139 -8.25 -19.90 -24.74
CA LEU A 139 -8.93 -19.16 -25.80
C LEU A 139 -7.93 -18.74 -26.88
N THR A 140 -8.37 -18.82 -28.14
CA THR A 140 -7.59 -18.34 -29.29
C THR A 140 -7.55 -16.81 -29.33
N ASN A 141 -6.54 -16.25 -29.99
CA ASN A 141 -6.43 -14.81 -30.21
C ASN A 141 -7.69 -14.19 -30.85
N ALA A 142 -8.34 -14.90 -31.78
CA ALA A 142 -9.59 -14.45 -32.41
C ALA A 142 -10.74 -14.36 -31.39
N GLN A 143 -10.88 -15.36 -30.51
CA GLN A 143 -11.89 -15.34 -29.44
C GLN A 143 -11.61 -14.23 -28.43
N ILE A 144 -10.36 -14.06 -28.01
CA ILE A 144 -9.96 -12.97 -27.11
C ILE A 144 -10.21 -11.61 -27.76
N ALA A 145 -9.88 -11.45 -29.04
CA ALA A 145 -10.16 -10.21 -29.77
C ALA A 145 -11.65 -9.90 -29.80
N SER A 146 -12.50 -10.91 -30.03
CA SER A 146 -13.97 -10.76 -29.97
C SER A 146 -14.45 -10.33 -28.56
N ILE A 147 -13.96 -10.97 -27.50
CA ILE A 147 -14.33 -10.65 -26.10
C ILE A 147 -13.89 -9.24 -25.71
N MET A 148 -12.70 -8.84 -26.15
CA MET A 148 -12.12 -7.52 -25.86
C MET A 148 -12.62 -6.41 -26.79
N GLY A 149 -13.45 -6.75 -27.78
CA GLY A 149 -13.87 -5.78 -28.81
C GLY A 149 -12.67 -5.20 -29.54
N HIS A 150 -11.69 -6.02 -29.92
CA HIS A 150 -10.54 -5.63 -30.72
C HIS A 150 -10.80 -5.94 -32.20
N ASN A 151 -10.47 -5.01 -33.09
CA ASN A 151 -10.65 -5.19 -34.53
C ASN A 151 -9.58 -6.10 -35.19
N SER A 152 -8.60 -6.59 -34.40
CA SER A 152 -7.48 -7.38 -34.91
C SER A 152 -6.84 -8.22 -33.80
N GLU A 153 -6.47 -9.45 -34.14
CA GLU A 153 -5.68 -10.36 -33.30
C GLU A 153 -4.28 -9.80 -32.98
N THR A 154 -3.73 -8.91 -33.83
CA THR A 154 -2.45 -8.25 -33.58
C THR A 154 -2.46 -7.47 -32.27
N VAL A 155 -3.61 -6.86 -31.92
CA VAL A 155 -3.73 -6.16 -30.64
C VAL A 155 -3.63 -7.14 -29.47
N VAL A 156 -4.23 -8.32 -29.58
CA VAL A 156 -4.12 -9.38 -28.57
C VAL A 156 -2.68 -9.87 -28.44
N ASN A 157 -2.01 -10.15 -29.57
CA ASN A 157 -0.61 -10.55 -29.59
C ASN A 157 0.31 -9.52 -28.92
N ASN A 158 0.04 -8.22 -29.07
CA ASN A 158 0.82 -7.18 -28.40
C ASN A 158 0.69 -7.29 -26.87
N TYR A 159 -0.49 -7.60 -26.33
CA TYR A 159 -0.68 -7.80 -24.88
C TYR A 159 -0.06 -9.10 -24.37
N LEU A 160 -0.11 -10.17 -25.16
CA LEU A 160 0.46 -11.48 -24.80
C LEU A 160 2.00 -11.47 -24.83
N ASN A 161 2.60 -10.85 -25.85
CA ASN A 161 4.04 -10.86 -26.07
C ASN A 161 4.78 -9.66 -25.48
N ALA A 162 4.07 -8.68 -24.93
CA ALA A 162 4.69 -7.56 -24.25
C ALA A 162 5.51 -8.05 -23.05
N GLU A 163 6.76 -7.65 -22.97
CA GLU A 163 7.51 -7.73 -21.72
C GLU A 163 6.89 -6.72 -20.74
N VAL A 164 6.57 -7.20 -19.54
CA VAL A 164 6.07 -6.36 -18.46
C VAL A 164 7.12 -6.37 -17.38
N THR A 165 7.64 -5.20 -17.02
CA THR A 165 8.67 -5.09 -15.99
C THR A 165 8.16 -4.30 -14.79
N SER A 166 8.76 -4.56 -13.63
CA SER A 166 8.61 -3.76 -12.43
C SER A 166 9.96 -3.19 -11.99
N THR A 167 9.95 -2.01 -11.36
CA THR A 167 11.13 -1.45 -10.67
C THR A 167 11.44 -2.14 -9.34
N ILE A 168 10.56 -3.01 -8.88
CA ILE A 168 10.70 -3.81 -7.66
C ILE A 168 10.46 -5.27 -8.01
N GLU A 169 11.24 -6.17 -7.43
CA GLU A 169 11.00 -7.60 -7.60
C GLU A 169 9.70 -7.99 -6.90
N ILE A 170 8.73 -8.50 -7.66
CA ILE A 170 7.47 -9.02 -7.12
C ILE A 170 7.74 -10.46 -6.66
N THR A 171 8.18 -10.61 -5.41
CA THR A 171 8.64 -11.87 -4.82
C THR A 171 7.55 -12.53 -3.97
N GLN A 172 6.85 -13.53 -4.53
CA GLN A 172 5.85 -14.38 -3.84
C GLN A 172 4.71 -13.57 -3.16
N PRO A 173 3.58 -14.19 -2.75
CA PRO A 173 2.51 -13.43 -2.13
C PRO A 173 3.06 -12.62 -0.95
N LEU A 174 2.65 -11.35 -0.85
CA LEU A 174 2.89 -10.56 0.35
C LEU A 174 2.55 -11.38 1.60
N PRO A 175 3.39 -11.35 2.64
CA PRO A 175 3.13 -12.11 3.86
C PRO A 175 1.79 -11.68 4.45
N ASP A 176 1.11 -12.61 5.12
CA ASP A 176 -0.09 -12.26 5.87
C ASP A 176 0.24 -11.15 6.90
N PRO A 177 -0.63 -10.14 7.04
CA PRO A 177 -0.49 -9.13 8.09
C PRO A 177 -0.27 -9.77 9.47
N PRO A 178 0.69 -9.27 10.29
CA PRO A 178 0.95 -9.88 11.58
C PRO A 178 -0.24 -9.62 12.51
N ILE A 179 -0.61 -10.64 13.29
CA ILE A 179 -1.65 -10.56 14.31
C ILE A 179 -0.99 -10.63 15.68
N ILE A 180 -1.08 -9.57 16.48
CA ILE A 180 -0.56 -9.52 17.86
C ILE A 180 -1.71 -9.17 18.77
N ASP A 181 -2.00 -10.08 19.72
CA ASP A 181 -3.09 -9.91 20.70
C ASP A 181 -4.47 -9.66 20.04
N GLY A 182 -4.74 -10.38 18.95
CA GLY A 182 -5.99 -10.25 18.18
C GLY A 182 -6.09 -8.99 17.33
N ILE A 183 -5.07 -8.13 17.31
CA ILE A 183 -4.99 -6.95 16.45
C ILE A 183 -4.21 -7.32 15.19
N THR A 184 -4.84 -7.17 14.02
CA THR A 184 -4.19 -7.30 12.71
C THR A 184 -3.54 -5.97 12.32
N TYR A 185 -2.26 -5.99 11.98
CA TYR A 185 -1.53 -4.78 11.60
C TYR A 185 -1.39 -4.67 10.08
N PRO A 186 -1.95 -3.62 9.44
CA PRO A 186 -1.83 -3.45 7.99
C PRO A 186 -0.37 -3.34 7.54
N ILE A 187 -0.09 -3.76 6.32
CA ILE A 187 1.27 -3.90 5.78
C ILE A 187 1.44 -3.11 4.48
N ILE A 188 2.69 -2.80 4.14
CA ILE A 188 3.08 -2.14 2.91
C ILE A 188 4.45 -2.62 2.44
N SER A 189 4.67 -2.66 1.12
CA SER A 189 5.99 -2.90 0.58
C SER A 189 6.71 -1.61 0.23
N ILE A 190 7.99 -1.57 0.57
CA ILE A 190 8.91 -0.48 0.25
C ILE A 190 10.16 -1.14 -0.32
N GLY A 191 10.31 -1.10 -1.64
CA GLY A 191 11.29 -1.95 -2.32
C GLY A 191 10.96 -3.43 -2.10
N SER A 192 11.98 -4.25 -1.86
CA SER A 192 11.86 -5.68 -1.53
C SER A 192 11.34 -5.96 -0.12
N GLN A 193 11.18 -4.93 0.71
CA GLN A 193 10.84 -5.09 2.12
C GLN A 193 9.37 -4.86 2.38
N VAL A 194 8.79 -5.60 3.33
CA VAL A 194 7.39 -5.44 3.75
C VAL A 194 7.36 -4.98 5.21
N PHE A 195 6.74 -3.83 5.47
CA PHE A 195 6.62 -3.20 6.79
C PHE A 195 5.17 -3.17 7.26
N THR A 196 4.94 -3.19 8.57
CA THR A 196 3.66 -2.72 9.13
C THR A 196 3.49 -1.22 8.89
N THR A 197 2.32 -0.77 8.45
CA THR A 197 2.07 0.65 8.14
C THR A 197 1.88 1.53 9.36
N GLU A 198 1.62 0.94 10.53
CA GLU A 198 1.41 1.64 11.78
C GLU A 198 2.18 1.00 12.95
N PRO A 199 2.45 1.78 14.02
CA PRO A 199 3.05 1.25 15.23
C PRO A 199 2.24 0.14 15.89
N ILE A 200 2.93 -0.81 16.53
CA ILE A 200 2.32 -1.83 17.38
C ILE A 200 1.60 -1.17 18.56
N LYS A 201 0.38 -1.64 18.84
CA LYS A 201 -0.54 -1.12 19.87
C LYS A 201 -0.79 -2.14 20.99
N TRP A 202 0.07 -3.15 21.09
CA TRP A 202 0.00 -4.15 22.15
C TRP A 202 0.07 -3.49 23.53
N VAL A 203 -0.94 -3.75 24.36
CA VAL A 203 -1.04 -3.19 25.71
C VAL A 203 -0.41 -4.16 26.70
N ASP A 204 0.64 -3.70 27.37
CA ASP A 204 1.31 -4.43 28.43
C ASP A 204 1.32 -3.62 29.71
N SER A 205 1.33 -4.31 30.85
CA SER A 205 1.55 -3.76 32.18
C SER A 205 2.84 -2.93 32.33
N GLY A 206 3.78 -3.04 31.38
CA GLY A 206 5.01 -2.24 31.32
C GLY A 206 5.16 -1.33 30.09
N GLY A 207 4.13 -1.17 29.26
CA GLY A 207 4.11 -0.14 28.21
C GLY A 207 3.64 1.19 28.78
N ASP A 208 4.27 2.30 28.41
CA ASP A 208 3.69 3.59 28.72
C ASP A 208 2.66 3.96 27.67
N SER A 209 1.47 4.21 28.20
CA SER A 209 0.44 4.98 27.55
C SER A 209 0.93 6.41 27.33
N TYR A 210 0.65 6.97 26.16
CA TYR A 210 0.94 8.34 25.73
C TYR A 210 0.14 9.40 26.49
N ASP A 211 -0.06 9.19 27.78
CA ASP A 211 -1.03 9.90 28.59
C ASP A 211 -0.38 10.58 29.81
N PRO A 212 0.31 11.72 29.60
CA PRO A 212 0.75 12.57 30.69
C PRO A 212 -0.46 13.31 31.29
N GLY A 213 -1.35 12.61 31.99
CA GLY A 213 -2.46 13.22 32.72
C GLY A 213 -3.73 12.39 32.93
N GLY A 214 -3.85 11.20 32.34
CA GLY A 214 -5.10 10.42 32.36
C GLY A 214 -6.11 10.80 31.26
N ILE A 215 -5.68 11.52 30.21
CA ILE A 215 -6.41 11.81 28.96
C ILE A 215 -6.50 10.54 28.10
N PRO A 216 -7.66 9.85 28.07
CA PRO A 216 -7.79 8.50 27.48
C PRO A 216 -7.64 8.43 25.95
N GLY A 217 -7.42 9.56 25.26
CA GLY A 217 -7.38 9.64 23.80
C GLY A 217 -6.00 9.48 23.17
N ASN A 218 -4.91 9.70 23.91
CA ASN A 218 -3.59 9.78 23.29
C ASN A 218 -3.03 8.42 22.84
N ASN A 219 -3.36 7.31 23.51
CA ASN A 219 -2.96 5.97 23.03
C ASN A 219 -3.60 5.61 21.71
N VAL A 220 -4.86 6.01 21.53
CA VAL A 220 -5.61 5.78 20.29
C VAL A 220 -4.91 6.51 19.13
N LEU A 221 -4.40 7.71 19.40
CA LEU A 221 -3.75 8.57 18.41
C LEU A 221 -2.29 8.16 18.16
N PHE A 222 -1.47 8.04 19.21
CA PHE A 222 -0.01 7.92 19.09
C PHE A 222 0.51 6.48 19.23
N GLY A 223 -0.33 5.53 19.66
CA GLY A 223 0.09 4.17 19.99
C GLY A 223 0.78 4.06 21.35
N SER A 224 1.47 2.93 21.57
CA SER A 224 2.19 2.64 22.81
C SER A 224 3.68 2.88 22.65
N LEU A 225 4.33 3.27 23.75
CA LEU A 225 5.79 3.30 23.84
C LEU A 225 6.27 2.13 24.70
N TYR A 226 7.23 1.38 24.17
CA TYR A 226 7.76 0.19 24.81
C TYR A 226 9.12 0.49 25.40
N TYR A 227 9.29 0.26 26.71
CA TYR A 227 10.61 0.08 27.30
C TYR A 227 11.23 -1.24 26.86
N GLU A 228 12.54 -1.38 27.06
CA GLU A 228 13.23 -2.65 26.79
C GLU A 228 12.56 -3.85 27.47
N ALA A 229 12.17 -3.73 28.75
CA ALA A 229 11.50 -4.82 29.45
C ALA A 229 10.16 -5.22 28.80
N ALA A 230 9.40 -4.25 28.27
CA ALA A 230 8.16 -4.51 27.55
C ALA A 230 8.46 -5.09 26.15
N LEU A 231 9.49 -4.58 25.46
CA LEU A 231 9.94 -5.11 24.18
C LEU A 231 10.33 -6.59 24.30
N GLN A 232 11.06 -6.98 25.34
CA GLN A 232 11.45 -8.38 25.57
C GLN A 232 10.24 -9.31 25.79
N ARG A 233 9.10 -8.77 26.24
CA ARG A 233 7.83 -9.52 26.33
C ARG A 233 7.03 -9.49 25.03
N LEU A 234 7.15 -8.43 24.24
CA LEU A 234 6.55 -8.32 22.91
C LEU A 234 7.22 -9.27 21.90
N ILE A 235 8.55 -9.39 21.92
CA ILE A 235 9.31 -10.19 20.94
C ILE A 235 8.77 -11.62 20.79
N PRO A 236 8.49 -12.39 21.87
CA PRO A 236 7.89 -13.71 21.76
C PRO A 236 6.47 -13.75 21.16
N LEU A 237 5.78 -12.61 21.08
CA LEU A 237 4.44 -12.49 20.48
C LEU A 237 4.50 -12.11 19.00
N ILE A 238 5.67 -11.71 18.48
CA ILE A 238 5.83 -11.39 17.06
C ILE A 238 5.64 -12.68 16.24
N PRO A 239 4.70 -12.72 15.28
CA PRO A 239 4.47 -13.92 14.48
C PRO A 239 5.70 -14.36 13.69
N THR A 240 5.81 -15.67 13.42
CA THR A 240 6.84 -16.20 12.51
C THR A 240 6.73 -15.52 11.16
N GLY A 241 7.87 -15.14 10.57
CA GLY A 241 7.92 -14.35 9.34
C GLY A 241 7.93 -12.84 9.56
N TRP A 242 7.91 -12.37 10.81
CA TRP A 242 8.03 -10.97 11.17
C TRP A 242 9.15 -10.75 12.20
N LYS A 243 9.80 -9.59 12.16
CA LYS A 243 10.87 -9.19 13.09
C LYS A 243 10.89 -7.68 13.31
N LEU A 244 11.70 -7.24 14.28
CA LEU A 244 12.06 -5.82 14.39
C LEU A 244 13.01 -5.46 13.23
N PRO A 245 12.95 -4.24 12.67
CA PRO A 245 13.91 -3.83 11.64
C PRO A 245 15.35 -3.79 12.18
N SER A 246 16.30 -4.19 11.36
CA SER A 246 17.73 -3.97 11.59
C SER A 246 18.19 -2.62 11.01
N ILE A 247 19.44 -2.23 11.29
CA ILE A 247 20.07 -1.08 10.59
C ILE A 247 20.17 -1.35 9.08
N SER A 248 20.46 -2.60 8.69
CA SER A 248 20.51 -2.97 7.28
C SER A 248 19.15 -2.76 6.62
N ASP A 249 18.08 -3.14 7.32
CA ASP A 249 16.74 -3.02 6.78
C ASP A 249 16.38 -1.55 6.52
N ILE A 250 16.68 -0.66 7.47
CA ILE A 250 16.44 0.78 7.31
C ILE A 250 17.31 1.40 6.21
N ASN A 251 18.54 0.91 6.01
CA ASN A 251 19.40 1.38 4.93
C ASN A 251 18.88 0.94 3.55
N GLU A 252 18.36 -0.28 3.42
CA GLU A 252 17.74 -0.77 2.19
C GLU A 252 16.50 0.06 1.83
N MET A 253 15.61 0.27 2.80
CA MET A 253 14.48 1.19 2.67
C MET A 253 14.95 2.57 2.19
N LYS A 254 15.97 3.15 2.84
CA LYS A 254 16.57 4.43 2.45
C LYS A 254 17.07 4.44 1.01
N THR A 255 17.80 3.41 0.60
CA THR A 255 18.34 3.28 -0.76
C THR A 255 17.22 3.21 -1.78
N PHE A 256 16.17 2.43 -1.50
CA PHE A 256 15.02 2.31 -2.39
C PHE A 256 14.31 3.67 -2.60
N LEU A 257 14.11 4.40 -1.51
CA LEU A 257 13.38 5.66 -1.52
C LEU A 257 14.22 6.84 -2.06
N GLY A 258 15.55 6.74 -2.05
CA GLY A 258 16.43 7.77 -2.60
C GLY A 258 16.14 9.15 -2.02
N SER A 259 15.92 10.14 -2.88
CA SER A 259 15.61 11.52 -2.45
C SER A 259 14.29 11.65 -1.69
N ASP A 260 13.35 10.73 -1.86
CA ASP A 260 12.09 10.74 -1.11
C ASP A 260 12.32 10.40 0.36
N PHE A 261 13.40 9.69 0.68
CA PHE A 261 13.83 9.48 2.05
C PHE A 261 14.34 10.76 2.71
N ASP A 262 15.17 11.51 1.97
CA ASP A 262 15.76 12.75 2.46
C ASP A 262 14.70 13.85 2.57
N ASN A 263 13.66 13.81 1.71
CA ASN A 263 12.42 14.55 1.86
C ASN A 263 11.51 13.86 2.89
N SER A 264 11.98 13.77 4.14
CA SER A 264 11.39 13.03 5.27
C SER A 264 9.86 13.09 5.39
N LEU A 265 9.25 14.15 4.85
CA LEU A 265 7.81 14.37 4.79
C LEU A 265 6.99 13.25 4.12
N ASN A 266 7.58 12.33 3.34
CA ASN A 266 6.87 11.32 2.53
C ASN A 266 6.45 10.02 3.27
N PHE A 267 6.89 9.84 4.52
CA PHE A 267 6.55 8.73 5.43
C PHE A 267 5.62 9.16 6.54
N LEU A 268 5.10 10.38 6.45
CA LEU A 268 4.31 10.95 7.51
C LEU A 268 2.87 10.56 7.32
N SER A 269 2.22 10.14 8.40
CA SER A 269 0.77 10.24 8.48
C SER A 269 0.33 11.61 7.96
N ASP A 270 -0.60 11.62 7.00
CA ASP A 270 -1.12 12.85 6.40
C ASP A 270 -2.05 13.62 7.34
N ASP A 271 -2.38 13.05 8.50
CA ASP A 271 -3.01 13.75 9.60
C ASP A 271 -2.04 14.78 10.25
N PRO A 272 -2.34 16.09 10.14
CA PRO A 272 -1.51 17.16 10.70
C PRO A 272 -1.45 17.13 12.23
N THR A 273 -2.35 16.41 12.91
CA THR A 273 -2.34 16.23 14.37
C THR A 273 -1.00 15.66 14.87
N PHE A 274 -0.37 14.80 14.09
CA PHE A 274 0.89 14.15 14.43
C PHE A 274 2.11 15.01 14.13
N TRP A 275 1.96 16.05 13.31
CA TRP A 275 3.07 16.79 12.70
C TRP A 275 2.84 18.30 12.70
N SER A 276 2.57 18.88 13.87
CA SER A 276 2.22 20.31 13.98
C SER A 276 3.32 21.30 13.52
N SER A 277 4.57 20.84 13.34
CA SER A 277 5.66 21.63 12.75
C SER A 277 5.80 21.47 11.24
N VAL A 278 5.02 20.59 10.61
CA VAL A 278 5.05 20.30 9.18
C VAL A 278 3.80 20.86 8.55
N SER A 279 3.96 21.82 7.63
CA SER A 279 2.84 22.48 6.97
C SER A 279 2.09 21.57 5.98
N THR A 280 2.76 20.53 5.47
CA THR A 280 2.21 19.57 4.49
C THR A 280 2.82 18.17 4.68
N PRO A 281 2.44 17.41 5.72
CA PRO A 281 2.87 16.01 5.81
C PRO A 281 2.36 15.24 4.59
N ARG A 282 3.15 14.31 4.08
CA ARG A 282 2.82 13.49 2.90
C ARG A 282 2.98 12.02 3.25
N ASN A 283 2.02 11.21 2.82
CA ASN A 283 2.17 9.76 2.90
C ASN A 283 2.24 9.16 1.50
N SER A 284 3.23 9.57 0.71
CA SER A 284 3.35 9.07 -0.68
C SER A 284 3.87 7.63 -0.72
N THR A 285 4.43 7.14 0.39
CA THR A 285 5.00 5.80 0.52
C THR A 285 4.05 4.82 1.20
N GLY A 286 2.92 5.31 1.73
CA GLY A 286 1.93 4.57 2.52
C GLY A 286 2.40 4.14 3.94
N LEU A 287 3.70 4.19 4.23
CA LEU A 287 4.24 4.04 5.57
C LEU A 287 3.77 5.23 6.41
N SER A 288 2.81 4.99 7.30
CA SER A 288 2.12 6.05 8.06
C SER A 288 2.81 6.29 9.40
N LEU A 289 4.11 6.66 9.38
CA LEU A 289 4.80 6.96 10.63
C LEU A 289 4.08 8.11 11.33
N ARG A 290 3.86 7.93 12.62
CA ARG A 290 3.26 8.94 13.50
C ARG A 290 4.33 9.61 14.33
N GLY A 291 4.12 10.89 14.58
CA GLY A 291 4.91 11.66 15.52
C GLY A 291 4.56 11.15 16.90
N GLY A 292 5.46 10.38 17.49
CA GLY A 292 5.24 9.68 18.74
C GLY A 292 6.40 9.87 19.71
N GLY A 293 7.35 10.77 19.43
CA GLY A 293 8.45 11.15 20.31
C GLY A 293 9.09 10.00 21.09
N TYR A 294 9.42 10.26 22.34
CA TYR A 294 9.83 9.23 23.29
C TYR A 294 9.43 9.65 24.72
N ARG A 295 9.36 8.67 25.63
CA ARG A 295 9.29 8.95 27.06
C ARG A 295 10.70 9.00 27.64
N ALA A 296 11.06 10.16 28.18
CA ALA A 296 12.34 10.35 28.86
C ALA A 296 12.32 9.68 30.25
N TYR A 297 13.51 9.41 30.80
CA TYR A 297 13.69 8.78 32.11
C TYR A 297 13.01 9.50 33.28
N ASN A 298 12.75 10.81 33.14
CA ASN A 298 12.05 11.62 34.15
C ASN A 298 10.52 11.60 33.95
N THR A 299 10.01 10.56 33.30
CA THR A 299 8.61 10.34 32.92
C THR A 299 7.99 11.37 31.97
N SER A 300 8.75 12.37 31.51
CA SER A 300 8.26 13.36 30.56
C SER A 300 8.27 12.82 29.13
N PHE A 301 7.17 13.01 28.41
CA PHE A 301 7.14 12.80 26.97
C PHE A 301 7.82 13.97 26.28
N ARG A 302 8.70 13.68 25.33
CA ARG A 302 9.45 14.71 24.61
C ARG A 302 9.39 14.45 23.11
N TYR A 303 9.52 15.55 22.36
CA TYR A 303 9.65 15.52 20.91
C TYR A 303 8.53 14.75 20.18
N LEU A 304 7.26 15.01 20.53
CA LEU A 304 6.09 14.37 19.90
C LEU A 304 6.03 14.50 18.37
N GLN A 305 6.83 15.39 17.78
CA GLN A 305 6.98 15.57 16.34
C GLN A 305 8.16 14.77 15.76
N ARG A 306 8.60 13.70 16.44
CA ARG A 306 9.62 12.75 15.96
C ARG A 306 9.03 11.35 15.95
N SER A 307 9.52 10.50 15.06
CA SER A 307 9.25 9.06 15.12
C SER A 307 10.53 8.36 15.55
N GLU A 308 10.46 7.63 16.65
CA GLU A 308 11.56 6.83 17.18
C GLU A 308 11.07 5.39 17.36
N PHE A 309 11.86 4.42 16.89
CA PHE A 309 11.47 3.02 16.93
C PHE A 309 12.63 2.08 17.23
N TRP A 310 12.29 0.91 17.79
CA TRP A 310 13.24 -0.13 18.14
C TRP A 310 13.87 -0.81 16.92
N LEU A 311 15.15 -1.17 17.05
CA LEU A 311 15.88 -1.97 16.07
C LEU A 311 16.37 -3.30 16.66
N GLU A 312 16.50 -4.33 15.83
CA GLU A 312 16.99 -5.66 16.20
C GLU A 312 18.49 -5.66 16.55
N ASP A 313 19.33 -5.13 15.65
CA ASP A 313 20.77 -5.43 15.59
C ASP A 313 21.69 -4.46 16.36
N THR A 314 21.24 -3.91 17.48
CA THR A 314 22.02 -2.89 18.20
C THR A 314 22.43 -3.38 19.60
N PRO A 315 23.70 -3.24 20.00
CA PRO A 315 24.13 -3.57 21.37
C PRO A 315 23.37 -2.71 22.39
N ASP A 316 23.17 -3.21 23.61
CA ASP A 316 22.17 -2.75 24.61
C ASP A 316 22.03 -1.23 24.81
N VAL A 317 23.03 -0.41 24.49
CA VAL A 317 22.94 1.06 24.64
C VAL A 317 22.42 1.82 23.40
N ASN A 318 22.29 1.16 22.24
CA ASN A 318 22.02 1.84 20.95
C ASN A 318 20.78 1.29 20.20
N ARG A 319 19.86 0.57 20.87
CA ARG A 319 18.70 -0.11 20.24
C ARG A 319 17.59 0.78 19.67
N ARG A 320 17.90 1.81 18.88
CA ARG A 320 16.87 2.64 18.28
C ARG A 320 17.30 3.31 16.98
N ALA A 321 16.34 3.46 16.08
CA ALA A 321 16.37 4.43 15.01
C ALA A 321 15.64 5.70 15.45
N VAL A 322 16.23 6.86 15.18
CA VAL A 322 15.58 8.15 15.35
C VAL A 322 15.38 8.78 13.98
N MET A 323 14.12 8.94 13.56
CA MET A 323 13.77 9.79 12.43
C MET A 323 13.46 11.19 12.95
N GLU A 324 14.45 12.09 12.86
CA GLU A 324 14.33 13.48 13.29
C GLU A 324 14.02 14.42 12.12
N PHE A 325 12.83 15.02 12.16
CA PHE A 325 12.27 15.91 11.13
C PHE A 325 12.87 17.33 11.12
N ARG A 326 14.13 17.47 11.55
CA ARG A 326 14.89 18.72 11.44
C ARG A 326 16.20 18.62 10.65
N ASN A 327 16.53 17.47 10.03
CA ASN A 327 17.31 17.36 8.78
C ASN A 327 17.97 15.99 8.53
N TYR A 328 17.86 14.98 9.41
CA TYR A 328 18.47 13.67 9.15
C TYR A 328 17.74 12.56 9.93
N ILE A 329 17.73 11.34 9.40
CA ILE A 329 17.77 10.18 10.30
C ILE A 329 19.11 10.26 11.01
N TYR A 330 19.06 10.60 12.28
CA TYR A 330 20.21 10.56 13.15
C TYR A 330 20.19 9.20 13.83
N ILE A 331 20.87 8.20 13.26
CA ILE A 331 21.31 7.05 14.05
C ILE A 331 22.39 7.62 14.95
N PRO A 332 22.17 7.80 16.26
CA PRO A 332 23.15 8.48 17.08
C PRO A 332 24.43 7.64 17.12
N ASP A 333 25.56 8.22 16.70
CA ASP A 333 26.85 7.85 17.28
C ASP A 333 26.93 8.28 18.76
N ILE A 334 25.93 9.02 19.28
CA ILE A 334 25.96 9.64 20.60
C ILE A 334 24.57 9.61 21.27
N ILE A 335 24.25 8.51 21.95
CA ILE A 335 23.88 8.51 23.39
C ILE A 335 24.55 7.28 24.02
N ALA A 336 25.88 7.22 23.98
CA ALA A 336 26.65 6.10 24.54
C ALA A 336 26.64 6.04 26.09
N SER A 337 25.72 6.73 26.78
CA SER A 337 25.76 6.87 28.24
C SER A 337 24.41 6.84 28.96
N ILE A 338 23.29 6.63 28.27
CA ILE A 338 21.99 6.53 28.94
C ILE A 338 21.44 5.11 28.73
N PRO A 339 21.27 4.33 29.82
CA PRO A 339 20.68 3.00 29.76
C PRO A 339 19.33 2.96 29.01
N SER A 340 19.18 1.95 28.15
CA SER A 340 18.00 1.65 27.34
C SER A 340 16.73 1.40 28.16
N ASP A 341 16.88 0.95 29.41
CA ASP A 341 15.80 0.70 30.36
C ASP A 341 15.01 1.96 30.75
N ARG A 342 15.49 3.16 30.39
CA ARG A 342 14.86 4.43 30.78
C ARG A 342 14.10 5.15 29.67
N TRP A 343 14.06 4.58 28.48
CA TRP A 343 13.43 5.20 27.31
C TRP A 343 12.43 4.24 26.68
N ALA A 344 11.33 4.80 26.19
CA ALA A 344 10.30 4.04 25.52
C ALA A 344 10.11 4.57 24.10
N PHE A 345 10.08 3.66 23.13
CA PHE A 345 9.97 3.94 21.69
C PHE A 345 8.83 3.14 21.06
N THR A 346 8.39 3.55 19.87
CA THR A 346 7.40 2.80 19.09
C THR A 346 8.01 1.52 18.53
N VAL A 347 7.18 0.55 18.16
CA VAL A 347 7.62 -0.65 17.44
C VAL A 347 6.92 -0.66 16.09
N ILE A 348 7.70 -0.87 15.02
CA ILE A 348 7.22 -1.28 13.70
C ILE A 348 7.84 -2.65 13.41
N LEU A 349 7.16 -3.45 12.60
CA LEU A 349 7.67 -4.75 12.17
C LEU A 349 8.02 -4.75 10.70
N ILE A 350 8.99 -5.58 10.35
CA ILE A 350 9.35 -5.91 8.98
C ILE A 350 9.20 -7.42 8.77
N ALA A 351 8.75 -7.84 7.61
CA ALA A 351 8.71 -9.24 7.25
C ALA A 351 10.12 -9.83 7.04
N VAL A 352 10.28 -11.11 7.37
CA VAL A 352 11.47 -11.89 7.06
C VAL A 352 11.26 -12.48 5.65
N VAL A 353 11.91 -11.88 4.66
CA VAL A 353 11.85 -12.29 3.25
C VAL A 353 12.91 -13.35 2.95
#